data_AF-A0A7W2IVU3-F1
#
_entry.id   AF-A0A7W2IVU3-F1
#
_cell.length_a   1.000
_cell.length_b   1.000
_cell.length_c   1.000
_cell.angle_alpha   90.00
_cell.angle_beta   90.00
_cell.angle_gamma   90.00
#
_symmetry.space_group_name_H-M   'P 1'
#
loop_
_entity.id
_entity.type
_entity.pdbx_description
1 polymer ?
#
loop_
_entity_poly.entity_id
_entity_poly.type
_entity_poly.pdbx_seq_one_letter_code
_entity_poly.pdbx_strand_id
1 'polypeptide(L)' 'SGEQKGEAKRDDENFAYVAAWEYKGEPSDAVLHKEQLEFKDIELKQRSYK' A
#
# COMPACT_ATOMS: atom_id res chain seq x y z
N SER A 1 23.40 -6.31 12.48
CA SER A 1 22.20 -5.98 11.68
C SER A 1 22.14 -6.94 10.49
N GLY A 2 21.57 -8.14 10.68
CA GLY A 2 21.46 -9.12 9.60
C GLY A 2 20.35 -8.77 8.61
N GLU A 3 20.53 -9.12 7.34
CA GLU A 3 19.52 -8.98 6.29
C GLU A 3 18.16 -9.55 6.74
N GLN A 4 17.08 -8.81 6.50
CA GLN A 4 15.69 -9.26 6.65
C GLN A 4 15.35 -10.26 5.53
N LYS A 5 15.97 -11.44 5.53
CA LYS A 5 15.66 -12.52 4.59
C LYS A 5 14.27 -13.07 4.90
N GLY A 6 13.26 -12.55 4.20
CA GLY A 6 11.89 -13.09 4.22
C GLY A 6 10.83 -12.19 4.86
N GLU A 7 11.16 -10.99 5.33
CA GLU A 7 10.13 -10.05 5.78
C GLU A 7 9.44 -9.39 4.58
N ALA A 8 8.13 -9.21 4.68
CA ALA A 8 7.35 -8.46 3.71
C ALA A 8 7.87 -7.01 3.68
N LYS A 9 8.44 -6.59 2.53
CA LYS A 9 8.89 -5.22 2.34
C LYS A 9 7.70 -4.35 1.94
N ARG A 10 7.54 -3.23 2.64
CA ARG A 10 6.55 -2.21 2.28
C ARG A 10 7.13 -1.32 1.16
N ASP A 11 6.33 -1.03 0.15
CA ASP A 11 6.68 -0.14 -0.97
C ASP A 11 5.80 1.11 -0.91
N ASP A 12 6.28 2.12 -0.19
CA ASP A 12 5.56 3.38 -0.02
C ASP A 12 5.66 4.28 -1.29
N GLU A 13 6.58 4.01 -2.21
CA GLU A 13 6.73 4.79 -3.45
C GLU A 13 5.59 4.50 -4.42
N ASN A 14 5.23 3.23 -4.60
CA ASN A 14 4.21 2.82 -5.56
C ASN A 14 2.83 2.55 -4.93
N PHE A 15 2.76 2.30 -3.61
CA PHE A 15 1.55 1.81 -2.95
C PHE A 15 1.05 2.63 -1.74
N ALA A 16 1.47 3.89 -1.61
CA ALA A 16 0.91 4.81 -0.62
C ALA A 16 -0.47 5.38 -1.03
N TYR A 17 -1.46 4.52 -1.23
CA TYR A 17 -2.83 4.92 -1.57
C TYR A 17 -3.87 4.03 -0.87
N VAL A 18 -5.08 4.56 -0.68
CA VAL A 18 -6.27 3.75 -0.39
C VAL A 18 -6.95 3.38 -1.71
N ALA A 19 -7.53 2.19 -1.75
CA ALA A 19 -8.17 1.69 -2.96
C ALA A 19 -9.50 1.00 -2.65
N ALA A 20 -10.45 1.16 -3.56
CA ALA A 20 -11.75 0.49 -3.50
C ALA A 20 -12.13 -0.04 -4.88
N TRP A 21 -12.65 -1.25 -4.93
CA TRP A 21 -13.22 -1.82 -6.14
C TRP A 21 -14.71 -1.50 -6.21
N GLU A 22 -15.12 -0.75 -7.23
CA GLU A 22 -16.52 -0.55 -7.56
C GLU A 22 -17.05 -1.80 -8.28
N TYR A 23 -18.13 -2.37 -7.75
CA TYR A 23 -18.82 -3.48 -8.38
C TYR A 23 -19.78 -2.99 -9.47
N LYS A 24 -19.64 -3.52 -10.70
CA LYS A 24 -20.41 -3.10 -11.88
C LYS A 24 -21.32 -4.18 -12.48
N GLY A 25 -21.56 -5.26 -11.73
CA GLY A 25 -22.43 -6.38 -12.15
C GLY A 25 -21.66 -7.71 -12.28
N GLU A 26 -20.54 -7.71 -12.99
CA GLU A 26 -19.65 -8.88 -13.06
C GLU A 26 -18.28 -8.55 -12.44
N PRO A 27 -17.59 -9.52 -11.79
CA PRO A 27 -16.28 -9.27 -11.19
C PRO A 27 -15.22 -8.78 -12.18
N SER A 28 -15.31 -9.17 -13.45
CA SER A 28 -14.39 -8.74 -14.51
C SER A 28 -14.50 -7.25 -14.86
N ASP A 29 -15.65 -6.65 -14.57
CA ASP A 29 -15.96 -5.25 -14.93
C ASP A 29 -15.72 -4.30 -13.75
N ALA A 30 -15.20 -4.81 -12.64
CA ALA A 30 -14.93 -4.00 -11.46
C ALA A 30 -13.91 -2.90 -11.77
N VAL A 31 -14.15 -1.70 -11.23
CA VAL A 31 -13.28 -0.54 -11.44
C VAL A 31 -12.50 -0.26 -10.17
N LEU A 32 -11.17 -0.15 -10.28
CA LEU A 32 -10.31 0.20 -9.17
C LEU A 32 -10.21 1.71 -9.02
N HIS A 33 -10.80 2.24 -7.96
CA HIS A 33 -10.60 3.62 -7.53
C HIS A 33 -9.40 3.70 -6.59
N LYS A 34 -8.50 4.66 -6.79
CA LYS A 34 -7.33 4.90 -5.94
C LYS A 34 -7.29 6.36 -5.50
N GLU A 35 -6.98 6.59 -4.24
CA GLU A 35 -6.74 7.91 -3.66
C GLU A 35 -5.39 7.91 -2.95
N GLN A 36 -4.49 8.80 -3.40
CA GLN A 36 -3.12 8.87 -2.89
C GLN A 36 -3.10 9.43 -1.46
N LEU A 37 -2.31 8.82 -0.59
CA LEU A 37 -2.08 9.30 0.77
C LEU A 37 -0.89 10.25 0.79
N GLU A 38 -1.13 11.50 1.22
CA GLU A 38 -0.09 12.50 1.45
C GLU A 38 0.20 12.62 2.95
N PHE A 39 1.45 12.35 3.36
CA PHE A 39 1.89 12.49 4.74
C PHE A 39 2.71 13.78 4.90
N LYS A 40 2.11 14.83 5.48
CA LYS A 40 2.72 16.16 5.61
C LYS A 40 3.44 16.37 6.93
N ASP A 41 2.84 15.90 8.02
CA ASP A 41 3.31 16.17 9.38
C ASP A 41 4.14 15.03 9.99
N ILE A 42 4.12 13.85 9.37
CA ILE A 42 4.76 12.64 9.89
C ILE A 42 5.43 11.89 8.76
N GLU A 43 6.73 11.63 8.91
CA GLU A 43 7.49 10.80 7.98
C GLU A 43 7.12 9.32 8.13
N LEU A 44 6.93 8.63 7.01
CA LEU A 44 6.67 7.19 6.99
C LEU A 44 7.89 6.42 7.48
N LYS A 45 7.72 5.65 8.55
CA LYS A 45 8.77 4.78 9.11
C LYS A 45 8.38 3.32 8.96
N GLN A 46 9.28 2.53 8.37
CA GLN A 46 9.15 1.07 8.35
C GLN A 46 9.56 0.51 9.71
N ARG A 47 8.71 -0.34 10.30
CA ARG A 47 9.04 -1.07 11.53
C ARG A 47 9.80 -2.35 11.17
N SER A 48 10.86 -2.66 11.92
CA SER A 48 11.64 -3.89 11.81
C SER A 48 11.34 -4.77 13.02
N TYR A 49 10.94 -6.02 12.82
CA TYR A 49 10.66 -6.97 13.91
C TYR A 49 11.88 -7.88 14.12
N LYS A 50 12.96 -7.33 14.71
CA LYS A 50 14.08 -8.11 15.24
C LYS A 50 14.23 -7.91 16.73
#